data_AF-A0A535Y8D8-F1
#
_entry.id   AF-A0A535Y8D8-F1
#
_cell.length_a   1.000
_cell.length_b   1.000
_cell.length_c   1.000
_cell.angle_alpha   90.00
_cell.angle_beta   90.00
_cell.angle_gamma   90.00
#
_symmetry.space_group_name_H-M   'P 1'
#
loop_
_entity.id
_entity.type
_entity.pdbx_description
1 polymer ?
#
loop_
_entity_poly.entity_id
_entity_poly.type
_entity_poly.pdbx_seq_one_letter_code
_entity_poly.pdbx_strand_id
1 'polypeptide(L)'
;GQNSVSLRVGEVYKRDKILRRLTDIYYERNDYDLSAGKFRVRGDTLEVHPSSQEIVVRISFWGDELERITEVDPLTGEVLADRESVEIYPARYFVTSRAKLDAALHDIAAELEEQVALFEQQDKLLEAQRLRQRTQYDLEMLSETGSCAGVENYSRHLSRREAGSTPWTLLDYFPDDFVCFVDESHMTIPQVRGMYNGDRARKEVLVEFGFRLPSAMDNRPLMFHEYEERLGQVLYVSATPGPYEYTVSRVTDAEPEAASVFSVPDWERRLEAPSTNGAGDGTVRVHGAEQLIRPTGLLDPEIEVKPTRGQIDDLMEQIAQRTARGERVLVTTLTKRMAEDLADFLREANVKVHYLHSEVDTLERVEILRDLRLGVYDVVVGINLLREGLDLPEVSLVAILDADKEGYLRSNSSLIQTIGRAARHVDGHVIMYADQLTVSMRRAIDETYRRRAKQQAYNEAHGVTPIGIRKAIRDITERVRAVARAHEEEAHVTRAADLPKDELYRLIKDLETQMKEAARALEFERAALLRDQVIELRRTLAVEEPDRVVPREFIRPAKKAAGSRR
;
A
#
# COMPACT_ATOMS: atom_id res chain seq x y z
N GLY A 1 2.17 -28.29 -14.97
CA GLY A 1 2.34 -29.03 -13.69
C GLY A 1 1.27 -30.11 -13.59
N GLN A 2 1.45 -31.16 -12.77
CA GLN A 2 0.55 -32.35 -12.74
C GLN A 2 -0.96 -32.08 -12.53
N ASN A 3 -1.37 -30.84 -12.21
CA ASN A 3 -2.75 -30.44 -11.94
C ASN A 3 -3.31 -29.37 -12.91
N SER A 4 -2.76 -29.20 -14.12
CA SER A 4 -3.38 -28.35 -15.17
C SER A 4 -4.15 -29.19 -16.20
N VAL A 5 -5.18 -28.60 -16.81
CA VAL A 5 -5.89 -29.18 -17.96
C VAL A 5 -5.40 -28.49 -19.23
N SER A 6 -4.51 -29.15 -19.96
CA SER A 6 -4.05 -28.70 -21.27
C SER A 6 -4.90 -29.34 -22.37
N LEU A 7 -5.38 -28.51 -23.30
CA LEU A 7 -6.19 -28.91 -24.45
C LEU A 7 -5.64 -28.26 -25.72
N ARG A 8 -5.62 -29.00 -26.83
CA ARG A 8 -5.15 -28.53 -28.13
C ARG A 8 -6.16 -28.84 -29.23
N VAL A 9 -6.31 -27.92 -30.18
CA VAL A 9 -7.16 -28.08 -31.37
C VAL A 9 -6.67 -29.26 -32.21
N GLY A 10 -7.62 -30.07 -32.72
CA GLY A 10 -7.36 -31.26 -33.51
C GLY A 10 -7.05 -32.53 -32.69
N GLU A 11 -6.98 -32.44 -31.36
CA GLU A 11 -6.83 -33.61 -30.50
C GLU A 11 -8.19 -34.18 -30.05
N VAL A 12 -8.21 -35.49 -29.79
CA VAL A 12 -9.41 -36.21 -29.38
C VAL A 12 -9.45 -36.31 -27.85
N TYR A 13 -10.49 -35.73 -27.26
CA TYR A 13 -10.76 -35.77 -25.83
C TYR A 13 -12.20 -36.20 -25.55
N LYS A 14 -12.35 -37.19 -24.66
CA LYS A 14 -13.68 -37.48 -24.11
C LYS A 14 -14.12 -36.34 -23.21
N ARG A 15 -15.19 -35.64 -23.58
CA ARG A 15 -15.71 -34.47 -22.84
C ARG A 15 -15.90 -34.76 -21.35
N ASP A 16 -16.51 -35.90 -20.99
CA ASP A 16 -16.73 -36.28 -19.59
C ASP A 16 -15.44 -36.44 -18.77
N LYS A 17 -14.31 -36.75 -19.42
CA LYS A 17 -13.00 -36.77 -18.77
C LYS A 17 -12.48 -35.36 -18.52
N ILE A 18 -12.70 -34.43 -19.46
CA ILE A 18 -12.34 -33.01 -19.26
C ILE A 18 -13.15 -32.45 -18.09
N LEU A 19 -14.47 -32.65 -18.07
CA LEU A 19 -15.33 -32.14 -16.99
C LEU A 19 -14.88 -32.67 -15.61
N ARG A 20 -14.57 -33.97 -15.51
CA ARG A 20 -14.01 -34.54 -14.28
C ARG A 20 -12.68 -33.90 -13.90
N ARG A 21 -11.76 -33.74 -14.85
CA ARG A 21 -10.48 -33.08 -14.58
C ARG A 21 -10.66 -31.63 -14.13
N LEU A 22 -11.61 -30.87 -14.70
CA LEU A 22 -11.93 -29.52 -14.27
C LEU A 22 -12.45 -29.50 -12.82
N THR A 23 -13.33 -30.44 -12.45
CA THR A 23 -13.79 -30.61 -11.07
C THR A 23 -12.64 -31.00 -10.13
N ASP A 24 -11.73 -31.88 -10.57
CA ASP A 24 -10.54 -32.28 -9.79
C ASP A 24 -9.59 -31.10 -9.51
N ILE A 25 -9.63 -30.06 -10.36
CA ILE A 25 -8.87 -28.82 -10.18
C ILE A 25 -9.75 -27.68 -9.63
N TYR A 26 -10.82 -28.03 -8.92
CA TYR A 26 -11.73 -27.16 -8.15
C TYR A 26 -12.63 -26.21 -8.95
N TYR A 27 -12.89 -26.50 -10.23
CA TYR A 27 -13.92 -25.74 -10.94
C TYR A 27 -15.31 -26.29 -10.63
N GLU A 28 -16.26 -25.37 -10.45
CA GLU A 28 -17.67 -25.69 -10.23
C GLU A 28 -18.43 -25.69 -11.56
N ARG A 29 -19.28 -26.69 -11.78
CA ARG A 29 -20.21 -26.68 -12.91
C ARG A 29 -21.39 -25.76 -12.59
N ASN A 30 -21.60 -24.72 -13.39
CA ASN A 30 -22.73 -23.83 -13.24
C ASN A 30 -23.26 -23.38 -14.61
N ASP A 31 -24.35 -24.00 -15.07
CA ASP A 31 -24.88 -23.77 -16.42
C ASP A 31 -25.64 -22.41 -16.56
N TYR A 32 -25.93 -21.74 -15.44
CA TYR A 32 -26.67 -20.48 -15.39
C TYR A 32 -25.75 -19.26 -15.27
N ASP A 33 -24.82 -19.28 -14.31
CA ASP A 33 -23.91 -18.18 -13.98
C ASP A 33 -22.46 -18.60 -14.22
N LEU A 34 -21.81 -17.97 -15.20
CA LEU A 34 -20.42 -18.27 -15.59
C LEU A 34 -19.44 -17.24 -15.01
N SER A 35 -19.26 -17.27 -13.69
CA SER A 35 -18.25 -16.49 -12.98
C SER A 35 -16.90 -17.23 -12.86
N ALA A 36 -15.85 -16.52 -12.43
CA ALA A 36 -14.48 -17.05 -12.37
C ALA A 36 -14.38 -18.33 -11.52
N GLY A 37 -13.64 -19.33 -12.01
CA GLY A 37 -13.53 -20.65 -11.39
C GLY A 37 -14.72 -21.58 -11.68
N LYS A 38 -15.61 -21.22 -12.61
CA LYS A 38 -16.74 -22.06 -13.02
C LYS A 38 -16.64 -22.48 -14.49
N PHE A 39 -17.36 -23.53 -14.84
CA PHE A 39 -17.57 -23.93 -16.22
C PHE A 39 -19.04 -24.27 -16.49
N ARG A 40 -19.44 -24.17 -17.75
CA ARG A 40 -20.76 -24.60 -18.24
C ARG A 40 -20.65 -25.38 -19.54
N VAL A 41 -21.65 -26.21 -19.78
CA VAL A 41 -21.75 -27.01 -21.01
C VAL A 41 -23.01 -26.65 -21.76
N ARG A 42 -22.87 -26.27 -23.03
CA ARG A 42 -23.99 -25.95 -23.95
C ARG A 42 -23.83 -26.75 -25.24
N GLY A 43 -24.57 -27.86 -25.35
CA GLY A 43 -24.43 -28.78 -26.49
C GLY A 43 -22.99 -29.27 -26.59
N ASP A 44 -22.35 -28.99 -27.72
CA ASP A 44 -20.97 -29.39 -28.01
C ASP A 44 -19.92 -28.34 -27.64
N THR A 45 -20.33 -27.33 -26.85
CA THR A 45 -19.43 -26.27 -26.38
C THR A 45 -19.27 -26.33 -24.86
N LEU A 46 -18.02 -26.35 -24.42
CA LEU A 46 -17.61 -26.17 -23.04
C LEU A 46 -17.08 -24.74 -22.87
N GLU A 47 -17.67 -23.98 -21.97
CA GLU A 47 -17.16 -22.66 -21.61
C GLU A 47 -16.60 -22.72 -20.20
N VAL A 48 -15.35 -22.28 -20.04
CA VAL A 48 -14.64 -22.24 -18.76
C VAL A 48 -14.24 -20.79 -18.50
N HIS A 49 -14.50 -20.29 -17.29
CA HIS A 49 -14.01 -19.00 -16.85
C HIS A 49 -12.81 -19.24 -15.92
N PRO A 50 -11.55 -19.13 -16.40
CA PRO A 50 -10.38 -19.38 -15.57
C PRO A 50 -10.36 -18.45 -14.36
N SER A 51 -9.95 -18.95 -13.20
CA SER A 51 -9.89 -18.13 -11.97
C SER A 51 -8.88 -16.97 -12.06
N SER A 52 -7.91 -17.07 -12.96
CA SER A 52 -6.80 -16.12 -13.12
C SER A 52 -7.00 -15.15 -14.29
N GLN A 53 -8.14 -15.20 -14.99
CA GLN A 53 -8.38 -14.42 -16.21
C GLN A 53 -9.75 -13.75 -16.16
N GLU A 54 -9.87 -12.59 -16.80
CA GLU A 54 -11.15 -11.87 -16.96
C GLU A 54 -11.90 -12.29 -18.23
N ILE A 55 -11.41 -13.32 -18.92
CA ILE A 55 -11.99 -13.84 -20.16
C ILE A 55 -12.56 -15.24 -19.95
N VAL A 56 -13.53 -15.61 -20.78
CA VAL A 56 -14.04 -16.98 -20.86
C VAL A 56 -13.35 -17.70 -22.01
N VAL A 57 -12.89 -18.92 -21.75
CA VAL A 57 -12.38 -19.82 -22.78
C VAL A 57 -13.53 -20.72 -23.24
N ARG A 58 -13.94 -20.57 -24.50
CA ARG A 58 -14.94 -21.39 -25.16
C ARG A 58 -14.25 -22.45 -26.02
N ILE A 59 -14.53 -23.71 -25.71
CA ILE A 59 -13.98 -24.90 -26.35
C ILE A 59 -15.11 -25.63 -27.07
N SER A 60 -15.04 -25.69 -28.39
CA SER A 60 -16.04 -26.32 -29.24
C SER A 60 -15.56 -27.68 -29.72
N PHE A 61 -16.44 -28.68 -29.65
CA PHE A 61 -16.16 -30.07 -30.01
C PHE A 61 -17.00 -30.51 -31.21
N TRP A 62 -16.46 -31.44 -31.98
CA TRP A 62 -17.20 -32.26 -32.94
C TRP A 62 -17.10 -33.73 -32.51
N GLY A 63 -18.12 -34.23 -31.81
CA GLY A 63 -18.03 -35.53 -31.13
C GLY A 63 -17.00 -35.50 -30.00
N ASP A 64 -15.94 -36.29 -30.12
CA ASP A 64 -14.80 -36.31 -29.18
C ASP A 64 -13.60 -35.48 -29.69
N GLU A 65 -13.66 -34.87 -30.87
CA GLU A 65 -12.57 -34.06 -31.43
C GLU A 65 -12.73 -32.59 -31.03
N LEU A 66 -11.65 -31.95 -30.59
CA LEU A 66 -11.63 -30.52 -30.29
C LEU A 66 -11.47 -29.73 -31.58
N GLU A 67 -12.51 -29.03 -32.02
CA GLU A 67 -12.53 -28.28 -33.29
C GLU A 67 -11.96 -26.87 -33.14
N ARG A 68 -12.29 -26.18 -32.04
CA ARG A 68 -11.95 -24.76 -31.90
C ARG A 68 -11.83 -24.33 -30.43
N ILE A 69 -10.87 -23.46 -30.15
CA ILE A 69 -10.74 -22.77 -28.86
C ILE A 69 -10.80 -21.27 -29.12
N THR A 70 -11.70 -20.58 -28.42
CA THR A 70 -11.91 -19.13 -28.54
C THR A 70 -11.87 -18.46 -27.16
N GLU A 71 -11.29 -17.28 -27.10
CA GLU A 71 -11.40 -16.36 -25.96
C GLU A 71 -12.61 -15.46 -26.18
N VAL A 72 -13.44 -15.33 -25.16
CA VAL A 72 -14.74 -14.67 -25.24
C VAL A 72 -14.88 -13.71 -24.08
N ASP A 73 -15.40 -12.51 -24.35
CA ASP A 73 -15.78 -11.57 -23.30
C ASP A 73 -16.95 -12.17 -22.47
N PRO A 74 -16.82 -12.28 -21.13
CA PRO A 74 -17.82 -12.94 -20.30
C PRO A 74 -19.18 -12.23 -20.28
N LEU A 75 -19.21 -10.91 -20.55
CA LEU A 75 -20.40 -10.08 -20.48
C LEU A 75 -21.08 -9.96 -21.84
N THR A 76 -20.33 -9.64 -22.89
CA THR A 76 -20.89 -9.39 -24.24
C THR A 76 -21.01 -10.67 -25.07
N GLY A 77 -20.20 -11.69 -24.77
CA GLY A 77 -20.10 -12.91 -25.57
C GLY A 77 -19.34 -12.73 -26.88
N GLU A 78 -18.69 -11.57 -27.08
CA GLU A 78 -17.86 -11.29 -28.25
C GLU A 78 -16.61 -12.17 -28.26
N VAL A 79 -16.27 -12.70 -29.44
CA VAL A 79 -15.04 -13.49 -29.62
C VAL A 79 -13.86 -12.53 -29.75
N LEU A 80 -12.93 -12.62 -28.82
CA LEU A 80 -11.74 -11.77 -28.74
C LEU A 80 -10.57 -12.34 -29.54
N ALA A 81 -10.35 -13.65 -29.45
CA ALA A 81 -9.23 -14.33 -30.12
C ALA A 81 -9.50 -15.82 -30.34
N ASP A 82 -8.86 -16.39 -31.35
CA ASP A 82 -8.74 -17.84 -31.56
C ASP A 82 -7.42 -18.35 -30.96
N ARG A 83 -7.44 -19.57 -30.41
CA ARG A 83 -6.26 -20.22 -29.81
C ARG A 83 -6.08 -21.63 -30.36
N GLU A 84 -4.83 -22.02 -30.60
CA GLU A 84 -4.48 -23.40 -30.98
C GLU A 84 -4.47 -24.35 -29.77
N SER A 85 -4.21 -23.83 -28.58
CA SER A 85 -4.22 -24.58 -27.32
C SER A 85 -4.54 -23.69 -26.13
N VAL A 86 -5.06 -24.28 -25.06
CA VAL A 86 -5.26 -23.64 -23.77
C VAL A 86 -4.69 -24.50 -22.65
N GLU A 87 -4.11 -23.85 -21.63
CA GLU A 87 -3.78 -24.48 -20.36
C GLU A 87 -4.64 -23.85 -19.25
N ILE A 88 -5.51 -24.67 -18.65
CA ILE A 88 -6.39 -24.28 -17.56
C ILE A 88 -5.74 -24.69 -16.25
N TYR A 89 -5.35 -23.70 -15.44
CA TYR A 89 -4.78 -23.89 -14.11
C TYR A 89 -5.89 -24.08 -13.06
N PRO A 90 -5.57 -24.70 -11.91
CA PRO A 90 -6.53 -24.88 -10.83
C PRO A 90 -7.23 -23.61 -10.37
N ALA A 91 -8.51 -23.74 -10.00
CA ALA A 91 -9.29 -22.63 -9.47
C ALA A 91 -8.79 -22.16 -8.08
N ARG A 92 -7.99 -22.99 -7.39
CA ARG A 92 -7.44 -22.73 -6.06
C ARG A 92 -5.95 -23.07 -6.01
N TYR A 93 -5.16 -22.30 -5.26
CA TYR A 93 -3.72 -22.52 -5.11
C TYR A 93 -3.35 -23.81 -4.35
N PHE A 94 -4.24 -24.32 -3.48
CA PHE A 94 -4.05 -25.57 -2.75
C PHE A 94 -4.85 -26.70 -3.41
N VAL A 95 -4.19 -27.48 -4.28
CA VAL A 95 -4.78 -28.69 -4.87
C VAL A 95 -4.13 -29.92 -4.26
N THR A 96 -4.88 -30.63 -3.42
CA THR A 96 -4.41 -31.86 -2.78
C THR A 96 -5.25 -33.04 -3.26
N SER A 97 -4.62 -34.03 -3.89
CA SER A 97 -5.30 -35.27 -4.29
C SER A 97 -5.92 -35.98 -3.09
N ARG A 98 -7.04 -36.70 -3.25
CA ARG A 98 -7.72 -37.40 -2.15
C ARG A 98 -6.80 -38.27 -1.28
N ALA A 99 -5.92 -39.05 -1.90
CA ALA A 99 -4.95 -39.88 -1.16
C ALA A 99 -3.99 -39.08 -0.27
N LYS A 100 -3.52 -37.92 -0.75
CA LYS A 100 -2.68 -37.00 0.05
C LYS A 100 -3.49 -36.33 1.16
N LEU A 101 -4.75 -35.99 0.90
CA LEU A 101 -5.64 -35.41 1.89
C LEU A 101 -5.92 -36.40 3.03
N ASP A 102 -6.27 -37.64 2.70
CA ASP A 102 -6.54 -38.67 3.71
C ASP A 102 -5.30 -38.90 4.60
N ALA A 103 -4.10 -38.96 4.02
CA ALA A 103 -2.86 -39.06 4.80
C ALA A 103 -2.60 -37.81 5.67
N ALA A 104 -2.88 -36.60 5.15
CA ALA A 104 -2.75 -35.37 5.93
C ALA A 104 -3.74 -35.31 7.10
N LEU A 105 -4.97 -35.80 6.94
CA LEU A 105 -5.95 -35.88 8.03
C LEU A 105 -5.46 -36.77 9.17
N HIS A 106 -4.81 -37.90 8.85
CA HIS A 106 -4.20 -38.78 9.86
C HIS A 106 -3.08 -38.06 10.63
N ASP A 107 -2.19 -37.35 9.94
CA ASP A 107 -1.09 -36.63 10.59
C ASP A 107 -1.58 -35.46 11.46
N ILE A 108 -2.62 -34.75 11.01
CA ILE A 108 -3.25 -33.67 11.79
C ILE A 108 -3.91 -34.23 13.05
N ALA A 109 -4.63 -35.35 12.94
CA ALA A 109 -5.27 -36.00 14.09
C ALA A 109 -4.22 -36.53 15.08
N ALA A 110 -3.10 -37.06 14.61
CA ALA A 110 -2.00 -37.50 15.47
C ALA A 110 -1.35 -36.32 16.23
N GLU A 111 -1.05 -35.23 15.54
CA GLU A 111 -0.51 -34.01 16.17
C GLU A 111 -1.51 -33.43 17.19
N LEU A 112 -2.81 -33.49 16.90
CA LEU A 112 -3.85 -33.05 17.83
C LEU A 112 -3.81 -33.83 19.14
N GLU A 113 -3.78 -35.16 19.09
CA GLU A 113 -3.76 -35.99 20.30
C GLU A 113 -2.48 -35.77 21.10
N GLU A 114 -1.33 -35.62 20.45
CA GLU A 114 -0.06 -35.30 21.11
C GLU A 114 -0.14 -33.93 21.84
N GLN A 115 -0.62 -32.91 21.14
CA GLN A 115 -0.70 -31.56 21.70
C GLN A 115 -1.74 -31.45 22.84
N VAL A 116 -2.87 -32.15 22.71
CA VAL A 116 -3.88 -32.19 23.78
C VAL A 116 -3.32 -32.89 25.01
N ALA A 117 -2.64 -34.04 24.85
CA ALA A 117 -2.00 -34.73 25.97
C ALA A 117 -0.96 -33.84 26.67
N LEU A 118 -0.19 -33.05 25.92
CA LEU A 118 0.75 -32.08 26.48
C LEU A 118 0.03 -30.99 27.30
N PHE A 119 -1.08 -30.44 26.80
CA PHE A 119 -1.86 -29.45 27.55
C PHE A 119 -2.50 -30.03 28.80
N GLU A 120 -3.04 -31.24 28.74
CA GLU A 120 -3.58 -31.93 29.91
C GLU A 120 -2.52 -32.19 30.97
N GLN A 121 -1.29 -32.57 30.58
CA GLN A 121 -0.15 -32.71 31.50
C GLN A 121 0.28 -31.37 32.14
N GLN A 122 0.00 -30.25 31.49
CA GLN A 122 0.30 -28.90 31.97
C GLN A 122 -0.85 -28.24 32.73
N ASP A 123 -1.92 -28.99 33.06
CA ASP A 123 -3.17 -28.47 33.64
C ASP A 123 -3.86 -27.37 32.80
N LYS A 124 -3.54 -27.28 31.50
CA LYS A 124 -4.15 -26.37 30.51
C LYS A 124 -5.41 -26.98 29.90
N LEU A 125 -6.37 -27.35 30.76
CA LEU A 125 -7.57 -28.09 30.36
C LEU A 125 -8.48 -27.31 29.40
N LEU A 126 -8.56 -25.98 29.56
CA LEU A 126 -9.37 -25.13 28.68
C LEU A 126 -8.78 -25.05 27.27
N GLU A 127 -7.47 -24.89 27.16
CA GLU A 127 -6.72 -24.87 25.91
C GLU A 127 -6.81 -26.23 25.20
N ALA A 128 -6.67 -27.34 25.94
CA ALA A 128 -6.86 -28.69 25.45
C ALA A 128 -8.26 -28.90 24.85
N GLN A 129 -9.31 -28.54 25.60
CA GLN A 129 -10.69 -28.66 25.14
C GLN A 129 -10.95 -27.79 23.89
N ARG A 130 -10.46 -26.54 23.91
CA ARG A 130 -10.59 -25.60 22.79
C ARG A 130 -9.92 -26.12 21.53
N LEU A 131 -8.69 -26.60 21.64
CA LEU A 131 -7.92 -27.13 20.53
C LEU A 131 -8.60 -28.37 19.93
N ARG A 132 -9.06 -29.29 20.80
CA ARG A 132 -9.77 -30.51 20.42
C ARG A 132 -11.05 -30.20 19.63
N GLN A 133 -11.94 -29.38 20.20
CA GLN A 133 -13.21 -29.03 19.55
C GLN A 133 -12.98 -28.39 18.17
N ARG A 134 -12.07 -27.41 18.08
CA ARG A 134 -11.83 -26.69 16.84
C ARG A 134 -11.20 -27.57 15.76
N THR A 135 -10.18 -28.35 16.13
CA THR A 135 -9.45 -29.18 15.17
C THR A 135 -10.29 -30.36 14.68
N GLN A 136 -11.13 -30.95 15.54
CA GLN A 136 -12.06 -32.01 15.13
C GLN A 136 -13.08 -31.51 14.12
N TYR A 137 -13.67 -30.33 14.36
CA TYR A 137 -14.55 -29.69 13.38
C TYR A 137 -13.84 -29.41 12.04
N ASP A 138 -12.62 -28.87 12.09
CA ASP A 138 -11.82 -28.62 10.88
C ASP A 138 -11.50 -29.94 10.12
N LEU A 139 -11.22 -31.04 10.84
CA LEU A 139 -10.99 -32.37 10.26
C LEU A 139 -12.24 -32.95 9.58
N GLU A 140 -13.42 -32.82 10.22
CA GLU A 140 -14.71 -33.23 9.64
C GLU A 140 -14.97 -32.47 8.34
N MET A 141 -14.84 -31.14 8.37
CA MET A 141 -15.02 -30.28 7.20
C MET A 141 -14.05 -30.62 6.06
N LEU A 142 -12.77 -30.85 6.38
CA LEU A 142 -11.76 -31.26 5.40
C LEU A 142 -12.06 -32.64 4.81
N SER A 143 -12.55 -33.59 5.60
CA SER A 143 -12.90 -34.93 5.14
C SER A 143 -14.11 -34.91 4.18
N GLU A 144 -15.15 -34.15 4.53
CA GLU A 144 -16.40 -34.07 3.75
C GLU A 144 -16.28 -33.20 2.51
N THR A 145 -15.70 -32.01 2.65
CA THR A 145 -15.73 -30.98 1.59
C THR A 145 -14.37 -30.73 0.93
N GLY A 146 -13.29 -31.30 1.47
CA GLY A 146 -11.93 -31.01 1.02
C GLY A 146 -11.42 -29.61 1.39
N SER A 147 -12.15 -28.87 2.23
CA SER A 147 -11.80 -27.51 2.65
C SER A 147 -12.39 -27.16 4.03
N CYS A 148 -11.82 -26.17 4.70
CA CYS A 148 -12.35 -25.63 5.95
C CYS A 148 -11.98 -24.14 6.09
N ALA A 149 -12.61 -23.46 7.05
CA ALA A 149 -12.28 -22.07 7.34
C ALA A 149 -10.89 -21.98 7.99
N GLY A 150 -9.96 -21.32 7.31
CA GLY A 150 -8.57 -21.26 7.77
C GLY A 150 -7.74 -22.49 7.39
N VAL A 151 -8.07 -23.16 6.28
CA VAL A 151 -7.35 -24.34 5.75
C VAL A 151 -5.84 -24.13 5.62
N GLU A 152 -5.40 -22.88 5.41
CA GLU A 152 -3.99 -22.52 5.31
C GLU A 152 -3.18 -22.88 6.56
N ASN A 153 -3.82 -22.94 7.74
CA ASN A 153 -3.16 -23.35 8.99
C ASN A 153 -2.71 -24.81 8.97
N TYR A 154 -3.22 -25.62 8.04
CA TYR A 154 -2.83 -27.01 7.81
C TYR A 154 -1.91 -27.17 6.59
N SER A 155 -1.46 -26.08 5.98
CA SER A 155 -0.74 -26.09 4.70
C SER A 155 0.49 -27.01 4.68
N ARG A 156 1.25 -27.11 5.79
CA ARG A 156 2.38 -28.04 5.90
C ARG A 156 1.95 -29.50 5.76
N HIS A 157 0.93 -29.91 6.52
CA HIS A 157 0.36 -31.25 6.47
C HIS A 157 -0.23 -31.57 5.09
N LEU A 158 -1.03 -30.65 4.55
CA LEU A 158 -1.64 -30.80 3.23
C LEU A 158 -0.60 -30.91 2.11
N SER A 159 0.51 -30.19 2.24
CA SER A 159 1.64 -30.24 1.31
C SER A 159 2.60 -31.40 1.58
N ARG A 160 2.38 -32.17 2.66
CA ARG A 160 3.24 -33.29 3.08
C ARG A 160 4.70 -32.89 3.27
N ARG A 161 4.95 -31.67 3.76
CA ARG A 161 6.31 -31.17 4.05
C ARG A 161 6.70 -31.48 5.49
N GLU A 162 8.01 -31.54 5.75
CA GLU A 162 8.55 -31.72 7.10
C GLU A 162 8.31 -30.48 7.99
N ALA A 163 8.34 -30.66 9.32
CA ALA A 163 8.23 -29.56 10.27
C ALA A 163 9.34 -28.53 10.08
N GLY A 164 9.02 -27.24 10.18
CA GLY A 164 9.97 -26.15 9.99
C GLY A 164 10.35 -25.85 8.53
N SER A 165 9.94 -26.68 7.58
CA SER A 165 10.26 -26.52 6.16
C SER A 165 9.86 -25.14 5.62
N THR A 166 10.72 -24.58 4.76
CA THR A 166 10.49 -23.29 4.12
C THR A 166 9.21 -23.34 3.26
N PRO A 167 8.28 -22.39 3.45
CA PRO A 167 7.06 -22.32 2.66
C PRO A 167 7.37 -22.00 1.20
N TRP A 168 6.54 -22.53 0.29
CA TRP A 168 6.52 -22.09 -1.10
C TRP A 168 5.88 -20.71 -1.18
N THR A 169 6.49 -19.82 -1.97
CA THR A 169 6.09 -18.44 -2.19
C THR A 169 6.04 -18.13 -3.68
N LEU A 170 5.66 -16.90 -4.02
CA LEU A 170 5.71 -16.42 -5.40
C LEU A 170 7.12 -16.50 -6.01
N LEU A 171 8.19 -16.36 -5.20
CA LEU A 171 9.56 -16.41 -5.69
C LEU A 171 9.90 -17.78 -6.29
N ASP A 172 9.33 -18.85 -5.74
CA ASP A 172 9.60 -20.22 -6.21
C ASP A 172 8.86 -20.56 -7.53
N TYR A 173 8.00 -19.65 -8.03
CA TYR A 173 7.36 -19.77 -9.35
C TYR A 173 8.15 -19.11 -10.46
N PHE A 174 9.11 -18.25 -10.12
CA PHE A 174 9.98 -17.62 -11.11
C PHE A 174 11.08 -18.60 -11.56
N PRO A 175 11.57 -18.49 -12.80
CA PRO A 175 12.81 -19.15 -13.22
C PRO A 175 13.99 -18.70 -12.36
N ASP A 176 15.02 -19.55 -12.25
CA ASP A 176 16.22 -19.27 -11.42
C ASP A 176 16.97 -17.98 -11.82
N ASP A 177 16.80 -17.51 -13.06
CA ASP A 177 17.47 -16.33 -13.63
C ASP A 177 16.61 -15.05 -13.61
N PHE A 178 15.56 -15.00 -12.81
CA PHE A 178 14.73 -13.80 -12.69
C PHE A 178 15.49 -12.61 -12.08
N VAL A 179 15.00 -11.41 -12.41
CA VAL A 179 15.48 -10.14 -11.85
C VAL A 179 14.45 -9.56 -10.90
N CYS A 180 14.88 -9.23 -9.69
CA CYS A 180 14.08 -8.61 -8.65
C CYS A 180 14.41 -7.13 -8.53
N PHE A 181 13.39 -6.26 -8.55
CA PHE A 181 13.52 -4.85 -8.19
C PHE A 181 12.85 -4.63 -6.84
N VAL A 182 13.63 -4.17 -5.86
CA VAL A 182 13.12 -3.82 -4.53
C VAL A 182 12.96 -2.31 -4.48
N ASP A 183 11.75 -1.84 -4.75
CA ASP A 183 11.41 -0.42 -4.66
C ASP A 183 11.37 0.06 -3.20
N GLU A 184 11.75 1.33 -3.00
CA GLU A 184 11.94 1.96 -1.69
C GLU A 184 12.65 1.03 -0.69
N SER A 185 13.77 0.44 -1.12
CA SER A 185 14.44 -0.68 -0.43
C SER A 185 14.69 -0.45 1.05
N HIS A 186 14.98 0.79 1.43
CA HIS A 186 15.26 1.20 2.79
C HIS A 186 14.07 1.04 3.75
N MET A 187 12.84 0.97 3.22
CA MET A 187 11.61 0.60 3.96
C MET A 187 11.24 -0.86 3.72
N THR A 188 11.31 -1.30 2.46
CA THR A 188 10.85 -2.63 2.03
C THR A 188 11.66 -3.75 2.69
N ILE A 189 12.99 -3.60 2.80
CA ILE A 189 13.85 -4.61 3.41
C ILE A 189 13.57 -4.80 4.92
N PRO A 190 13.53 -3.75 5.75
CA PRO A 190 13.09 -3.88 7.13
C PRO A 190 11.68 -4.47 7.28
N GLN A 191 10.76 -4.12 6.38
CA GLN A 191 9.40 -4.66 6.39
C GLN A 191 9.40 -6.17 6.14
N VAL A 192 10.03 -6.63 5.07
CA VAL A 192 10.16 -8.07 4.73
C VAL A 192 10.80 -8.83 5.89
N ARG A 193 11.87 -8.30 6.49
CA ARG A 193 12.53 -8.90 7.67
C ARG A 193 11.59 -9.00 8.88
N GLY A 194 10.73 -8.01 9.08
CA GLY A 194 9.78 -7.96 10.19
C GLY A 194 8.61 -8.95 10.06
N MET A 195 8.25 -9.37 8.84
CA MET A 195 7.07 -10.20 8.58
C MET A 195 7.08 -11.52 9.34
N TYR A 196 8.19 -12.26 9.34
CA TYR A 196 8.31 -13.54 10.05
C TYR A 196 8.16 -13.37 11.56
N ASN A 197 8.88 -12.42 12.16
CA ASN A 197 8.84 -12.23 13.61
C ASN A 197 7.45 -11.79 14.10
N GLY A 198 6.78 -10.92 13.34
CA GLY A 198 5.42 -10.48 13.64
C GLY A 198 4.40 -11.62 13.52
N ASP A 199 4.48 -12.43 12.47
CA ASP A 199 3.60 -13.59 12.29
C ASP A 199 3.85 -14.65 13.37
N ARG A 200 5.12 -14.95 13.66
CA ARG A 200 5.53 -15.92 14.67
C ARG A 200 5.00 -15.56 16.05
N ALA A 201 5.23 -14.33 16.52
CA ALA A 201 4.77 -13.89 17.84
C ALA A 201 3.24 -14.00 17.99
N ARG A 202 2.49 -13.64 16.94
CA ARG A 202 1.02 -13.79 16.92
C ARG A 202 0.60 -15.25 16.98
N LYS A 203 1.25 -16.13 16.21
CA LYS A 203 0.88 -17.54 16.13
C LYS A 203 1.30 -18.33 17.37
N GLU A 204 2.42 -18.00 17.99
CA GLU A 204 2.86 -18.58 19.26
C GLU A 204 1.78 -18.39 20.35
N VAL A 205 1.21 -17.18 20.45
CA VAL A 205 0.09 -16.92 21.37
C VAL A 205 -1.14 -17.78 21.02
N LEU A 206 -1.50 -17.89 19.74
CA LEU A 206 -2.63 -18.73 19.32
C LEU A 206 -2.42 -20.21 19.66
N VAL A 207 -1.20 -20.71 19.48
CA VAL A 207 -0.83 -22.08 19.83
C VAL A 207 -0.84 -22.25 21.35
N GLU A 208 -0.21 -21.35 22.09
CA GLU A 208 -0.12 -21.40 23.56
C GLU A 208 -1.49 -21.46 24.23
N PHE A 209 -2.47 -20.73 23.70
CA PHE A 209 -3.85 -20.71 24.17
C PHE A 209 -4.78 -21.71 23.44
N GLY A 210 -4.24 -22.70 22.74
CA GLY A 210 -5.03 -23.80 22.16
C GLY A 210 -6.02 -23.39 21.07
N PHE A 211 -5.78 -22.29 20.35
CA PHE A 211 -6.57 -21.91 19.18
C PHE A 211 -6.10 -22.57 17.88
N ARG A 212 -4.83 -23.00 17.81
CA ARG A 212 -4.22 -23.65 16.64
C ARG A 212 -3.20 -24.71 17.08
N LEU A 213 -2.96 -25.71 16.21
CA LEU A 213 -1.89 -26.69 16.38
C LEU A 213 -0.50 -26.04 16.19
N PRO A 214 0.59 -26.63 16.75
CA PRO A 214 1.95 -26.15 16.53
C PRO A 214 2.33 -26.03 15.04
N SER A 215 1.89 -26.97 14.20
CA SER A 215 2.10 -26.94 12.74
C SER A 215 1.54 -25.70 12.04
N ALA A 216 0.62 -24.96 12.65
CA ALA A 216 0.14 -23.69 12.09
C ALA A 216 1.23 -22.62 12.00
N MET A 217 2.33 -22.76 12.76
CA MET A 217 3.51 -21.90 12.66
C MET A 217 4.37 -22.20 11.42
N ASP A 218 4.19 -23.35 10.77
CA ASP A 218 4.87 -23.70 9.51
C ASP A 218 4.13 -23.15 8.28
N ASN A 219 2.88 -22.70 8.45
CA ASN A 219 2.34 -21.64 7.61
C ASN A 219 2.99 -20.35 8.10
N ARG A 220 3.81 -19.69 7.29
CA ARG A 220 4.50 -18.47 7.69
C ARG A 220 5.01 -17.74 6.45
N PRO A 221 5.36 -16.45 6.54
CA PRO A 221 6.24 -15.83 5.55
C PRO A 221 7.67 -16.40 5.66
N LEU A 222 8.49 -16.09 4.66
CA LEU A 222 9.92 -16.40 4.66
C LEU A 222 10.63 -15.68 5.82
N MET A 223 11.57 -16.38 6.44
CA MET A 223 12.62 -15.75 7.23
C MET A 223 13.52 -14.93 6.30
N PHE A 224 14.20 -13.92 6.84
CA PHE A 224 14.98 -13.01 5.99
C PHE A 224 16.10 -13.73 5.21
N HIS A 225 16.79 -14.70 5.82
CA HIS A 225 17.80 -15.50 5.12
C HIS A 225 17.19 -16.39 4.02
N GLU A 226 16.01 -16.97 4.24
CA GLU A 226 15.31 -17.77 3.21
C GLU A 226 14.87 -16.89 2.04
N TYR A 227 14.55 -15.62 2.29
CA TYR A 227 14.28 -14.62 1.27
C TYR A 227 15.55 -14.28 0.51
N GLU A 228 16.66 -14.00 1.20
CA GLU A 228 17.97 -13.72 0.58
C GLU A 228 18.46 -14.84 -0.33
N GLU A 229 18.33 -16.10 0.09
CA GLU A 229 18.70 -17.27 -0.71
C GLU A 229 17.90 -17.42 -2.01
N ARG A 230 16.70 -16.84 -2.05
CA ARG A 230 15.78 -16.85 -3.20
C ARG A 230 15.88 -15.60 -4.05
N LEU A 231 16.58 -14.57 -3.59
CA LEU A 231 16.87 -13.41 -4.41
C LEU A 231 17.94 -13.82 -5.43
N GLY A 232 17.53 -13.97 -6.69
CA GLY A 232 18.44 -14.15 -7.82
C GLY A 232 19.23 -12.87 -8.08
N GLN A 233 19.06 -12.27 -9.25
CA GLN A 233 19.62 -10.93 -9.50
C GLN A 233 18.71 -9.88 -8.85
N VAL A 234 19.26 -8.99 -8.01
CA VAL A 234 18.47 -7.99 -7.29
C VAL A 234 19.00 -6.57 -7.49
N LEU A 235 18.10 -5.63 -7.77
CA LEU A 235 18.35 -4.20 -7.76
C LEU A 235 17.56 -3.55 -6.62
N TYR A 236 18.29 -2.94 -5.67
CA TYR A 236 17.70 -2.12 -4.62
C TYR A 236 17.52 -0.70 -5.12
N VAL A 237 16.29 -0.20 -5.14
CA VAL A 237 15.95 1.14 -5.64
C VAL A 237 15.58 2.01 -4.44
N SER A 238 16.38 3.05 -4.17
CA SER A 238 16.13 3.97 -3.06
C SER A 238 16.92 5.26 -3.21
N ALA A 239 16.30 6.40 -2.88
CA ALA A 239 16.99 7.69 -2.76
C ALA A 239 17.86 7.78 -1.49
N THR A 240 17.61 6.90 -0.52
CA THR A 240 18.28 6.79 0.78
C THR A 240 18.49 5.32 1.13
N PRO A 241 19.36 4.57 0.44
CA PRO A 241 19.57 3.15 0.71
C PRO A 241 19.86 2.88 2.18
N GLY A 242 19.32 1.78 2.70
CA GLY A 242 19.56 1.36 4.08
C GLY A 242 20.94 0.70 4.27
N PRO A 243 21.31 0.40 5.53
CA PRO A 243 22.56 -0.27 5.83
C PRO A 243 22.74 -1.62 5.13
N TYR A 244 21.67 -2.39 5.00
CA TYR A 244 21.71 -3.73 4.42
C TYR A 244 22.14 -3.67 2.95
N GLU A 245 21.52 -2.78 2.18
CA GLU A 245 21.76 -2.62 0.75
C GLU A 245 23.22 -2.28 0.45
N TYR A 246 23.83 -1.42 1.27
CA TYR A 246 25.25 -1.08 1.16
C TYR A 246 26.18 -2.26 1.45
N THR A 247 25.80 -3.17 2.35
CA THR A 247 26.63 -4.35 2.70
C THR A 247 26.61 -5.44 1.63
N VAL A 248 25.50 -5.57 0.90
CA VAL A 248 25.31 -6.65 -0.09
C VAL A 248 25.54 -6.21 -1.54
N SER A 249 25.49 -4.92 -1.84
CA SER A 249 25.75 -4.40 -3.19
C SER A 249 27.26 -4.42 -3.50
N ARG A 250 27.67 -5.36 -4.35
CA ARG A 250 29.05 -5.50 -4.87
C ARG A 250 29.05 -5.38 -6.38
N VAL A 251 30.07 -4.72 -6.95
CA VAL A 251 30.42 -4.89 -8.36
C VAL A 251 31.49 -5.96 -8.41
N THR A 252 31.23 -7.01 -9.20
CA THR A 252 32.26 -7.99 -9.56
C THR A 252 33.42 -7.26 -10.26
N ASP A 253 34.66 -7.67 -10.00
CA ASP A 253 35.91 -7.03 -10.44
C ASP A 253 36.11 -6.90 -11.97
N ALA A 254 35.06 -7.06 -12.77
CA ALA A 254 35.14 -7.21 -14.22
C ALA A 254 35.54 -5.92 -14.96
N GLU A 255 35.20 -4.71 -14.51
CA GLU A 255 35.66 -3.46 -15.17
C GLU A 255 35.75 -2.28 -14.17
N PRO A 256 36.94 -1.98 -13.62
CA PRO A 256 37.14 -0.87 -12.69
C PRO A 256 36.87 0.52 -13.30
N GLU A 257 36.95 0.64 -14.63
CA GLU A 257 36.86 1.93 -15.33
C GLU A 257 35.43 2.35 -15.69
N ALA A 258 34.47 1.41 -15.70
CA ALA A 258 33.07 1.68 -16.06
C ALA A 258 32.13 1.80 -14.85
N ALA A 259 32.55 1.33 -13.68
CA ALA A 259 31.75 1.44 -12.46
C ALA A 259 31.73 2.88 -11.97
N SER A 260 30.55 3.49 -11.93
CA SER A 260 30.36 4.77 -11.27
C SER A 260 30.54 4.56 -9.75
N VAL A 261 31.77 4.76 -9.29
CA VAL A 261 32.11 4.70 -7.86
C VAL A 261 31.52 5.95 -7.21
N PHE A 262 30.47 5.80 -6.42
CA PHE A 262 29.95 6.90 -5.62
C PHE A 262 30.63 6.88 -4.26
N SER A 263 31.14 8.05 -3.84
CA SER A 263 31.67 8.19 -2.48
C SER A 263 30.51 8.04 -1.51
N VAL A 264 30.52 6.96 -0.74
CA VAL A 264 29.66 6.89 0.44
C VAL A 264 30.25 7.83 1.49
N PRO A 265 29.45 8.77 2.02
CA PRO A 265 29.94 9.70 3.03
C PRO A 265 30.65 8.98 4.19
N ASP A 266 31.71 9.59 4.74
CA ASP A 266 32.57 9.01 5.80
C ASP A 266 31.83 8.34 6.96
N TRP A 267 30.62 8.79 7.25
CA TRP A 267 29.84 8.32 8.38
C TRP A 267 29.01 7.05 8.14
N GLU A 268 28.78 6.65 6.88
CA GLU A 268 28.19 5.35 6.52
C GLU A 268 29.27 4.24 6.51
N ARG A 269 30.56 4.61 6.54
CA ARG A 269 31.71 3.67 6.64
C ARG A 269 31.81 2.89 7.95
N ARG A 270 30.92 3.15 8.92
CA ARG A 270 30.88 2.45 10.22
C ARG A 270 30.08 1.15 10.21
N LEU A 271 29.50 0.75 9.08
CA LEU A 271 28.98 -0.59 8.89
C LEU A 271 30.18 -1.51 8.68
N GLU A 272 30.41 -2.40 9.65
CA GLU A 272 31.58 -3.29 9.70
C GLU A 272 31.80 -3.96 8.33
N ALA A 273 32.98 -3.71 7.75
CA ALA A 273 33.40 -4.45 6.57
C ALA A 273 33.38 -5.95 6.90
N PRO A 274 32.91 -6.84 5.99
CA PRO A 274 33.29 -8.24 6.07
C PRO A 274 34.82 -8.27 6.11
N SER A 275 35.41 -8.96 7.08
CA SER A 275 36.85 -8.96 7.33
C SER A 275 37.64 -9.41 6.09
N THR A 276 38.02 -8.46 5.23
CA THR A 276 39.01 -8.72 4.20
C THR A 276 40.37 -8.50 4.83
N ASN A 277 41.05 -9.60 5.15
CA ASN A 277 42.48 -9.62 5.40
C ASN A 277 43.20 -8.98 4.21
N GLY A 278 43.53 -7.70 4.30
CA GLY A 278 44.24 -6.99 3.24
C GLY A 278 44.45 -5.53 3.60
N ALA A 279 45.72 -5.12 3.68
CA ALA A 279 46.12 -3.74 3.90
C ALA A 279 45.61 -2.86 2.74
N GLY A 280 44.54 -2.11 2.99
CA GLY A 280 43.97 -1.10 2.10
C GLY A 280 43.56 0.14 2.90
N ASP A 281 43.54 1.29 2.24
CA ASP A 281 43.32 2.69 2.66
C ASP A 281 42.07 2.99 3.55
N GLY A 282 41.39 2.00 4.13
CA GLY A 282 40.24 2.23 5.01
C GLY A 282 39.01 2.85 4.32
N THR A 283 39.05 3.04 2.99
CA THR A 283 37.94 3.46 2.16
C THR A 283 37.08 2.25 1.77
N VAL A 284 35.95 2.06 2.45
CA VAL A 284 34.91 1.11 2.05
C VAL A 284 34.30 1.59 0.73
N ARG A 285 34.51 0.84 -0.35
CA ARG A 285 33.90 1.10 -1.66
C ARG A 285 32.54 0.42 -1.67
N VAL A 286 31.48 1.22 -1.60
CA VAL A 286 30.14 0.74 -1.91
C VAL A 286 29.94 0.91 -3.40
N HIS A 287 29.43 -0.13 -4.04
CA HIS A 287 29.19 -0.14 -5.46
C HIS A 287 27.69 0.01 -5.71
N GLY A 288 27.31 1.01 -6.51
CA GLY A 288 25.91 1.30 -6.86
C GLY A 288 25.82 2.23 -8.05
N ALA A 289 24.61 2.44 -8.57
CA ALA A 289 24.34 3.40 -9.63
C ALA A 289 23.60 4.61 -9.05
N GLU A 290 24.14 5.81 -9.25
CA GLU A 290 23.50 7.07 -8.85
C GLU A 290 22.76 7.66 -10.05
N GLN A 291 21.48 7.97 -9.86
CA GLN A 291 20.65 8.64 -10.84
C GLN A 291 20.06 9.92 -10.25
N LEU A 292 20.74 11.06 -10.47
CA LEU A 292 20.35 12.35 -9.89
C LEU A 292 19.64 13.29 -10.86
N ILE A 293 19.93 13.16 -12.16
CA ILE A 293 19.47 14.11 -13.17
C ILE A 293 18.00 13.82 -13.48
N ARG A 294 17.14 14.82 -13.24
CA ARG A 294 15.72 14.73 -13.56
C ARG A 294 15.51 15.07 -15.04
N PRO A 295 14.66 14.34 -15.78
CA PRO A 295 14.38 14.64 -17.19
C PRO A 295 13.88 16.07 -17.44
N THR A 296 13.21 16.68 -16.46
CA THR A 296 12.68 18.05 -16.53
C THR A 296 13.68 19.13 -16.11
N GLY A 297 14.91 18.76 -15.75
CA GLY A 297 15.91 19.68 -15.22
C GLY A 297 15.60 20.21 -13.81
N LEU A 298 14.56 19.71 -13.12
CA LEU A 298 14.25 20.13 -11.75
C LEU A 298 15.41 19.84 -10.80
N LEU A 299 15.71 20.82 -9.96
CA LEU A 299 16.80 20.78 -8.99
C LEU A 299 16.29 20.31 -7.63
N ASP A 300 17.18 19.71 -6.83
CA ASP A 300 16.97 19.55 -5.39
C ASP A 300 16.76 20.93 -4.75
N PRO A 301 15.82 21.08 -3.79
CA PRO A 301 15.38 22.38 -3.29
C PRO A 301 16.46 23.08 -2.47
N GLU A 302 16.33 24.40 -2.33
CA GLU A 302 17.15 25.16 -1.38
C GLU A 302 16.68 24.93 0.06
N ILE A 303 17.62 24.88 0.99
CA ILE A 303 17.35 24.64 2.41
C ILE A 303 17.79 25.85 3.23
N GLU A 304 16.88 26.40 4.02
CA GLU A 304 17.12 27.41 5.04
C GLU A 304 16.96 26.82 6.45
N VAL A 305 17.83 27.17 7.39
CA VAL A 305 17.71 26.80 8.81
C VAL A 305 17.38 28.04 9.63
N LYS A 306 16.27 28.02 10.35
CA LYS A 306 15.78 29.13 11.18
C LYS A 306 15.64 28.72 12.64
N PRO A 307 15.80 29.65 13.61
CA PRO A 307 15.63 29.34 15.03
C PRO A 307 14.18 28.96 15.38
N THR A 308 13.99 28.20 16.46
CA THR A 308 12.64 27.78 16.89
C THR A 308 11.83 28.94 17.50
N ARG A 309 12.51 29.97 18.00
CA ARG A 309 11.88 31.16 18.55
C ARG A 309 11.15 31.94 17.45
N GLY A 310 9.83 32.08 17.58
CA GLY A 310 8.99 32.76 16.58
C GLY A 310 8.69 31.91 15.34
N GLN A 311 8.96 30.61 15.38
CA GLN A 311 8.80 29.72 14.21
C GLN A 311 7.37 29.70 13.64
N ILE A 312 6.34 29.83 14.49
CA ILE A 312 4.94 29.79 14.03
C ILE A 312 4.57 31.07 13.28
N ASP A 313 5.05 32.22 13.75
CA ASP A 313 4.81 33.51 13.09
C ASP A 313 5.52 33.57 11.73
N ASP A 314 6.78 33.11 11.68
CA ASP A 314 7.52 32.98 10.42
C ASP A 314 6.85 31.99 9.46
N LEU A 315 6.41 30.83 9.95
CA LEU A 315 5.70 29.84 9.15
C LEU A 315 4.40 30.41 8.55
N MET A 316 3.64 31.19 9.33
CA MET A 316 2.43 31.88 8.85
C MET A 316 2.72 32.83 7.72
N GLU A 317 3.80 33.63 7.83
CA GLU A 317 4.22 34.53 6.76
C GLU A 317 4.61 33.74 5.50
N GLN A 318 5.38 32.67 5.66
CA GLN A 318 5.80 31.81 4.55
C GLN A 318 4.61 31.16 3.86
N ILE A 319 3.62 30.66 4.62
CA ILE A 319 2.37 30.11 4.10
C ILE A 319 1.62 31.18 3.30
N ALA A 320 1.41 32.38 3.86
CA ALA A 320 0.70 33.46 3.18
C ALA A 320 1.35 33.83 1.84
N GLN A 321 2.69 33.88 1.78
CA GLN A 321 3.43 34.12 0.54
C GLN A 321 3.25 33.02 -0.51
N ARG A 322 3.10 31.75 -0.10
CA ARG A 322 2.84 30.61 -1.01
C ARG A 322 1.39 30.60 -1.49
N THR A 323 0.45 30.79 -0.58
CA THR A 323 -0.99 30.86 -0.90
C THR A 323 -1.28 32.01 -1.88
N ALA A 324 -0.63 33.17 -1.74
CA ALA A 324 -0.77 34.29 -2.67
C ALA A 324 -0.33 33.96 -4.10
N ARG A 325 0.57 32.98 -4.27
CA ARG A 325 1.04 32.47 -5.57
C ARG A 325 0.27 31.25 -6.07
N GLY A 326 -0.73 30.79 -5.30
CA GLY A 326 -1.46 29.57 -5.61
C GLY A 326 -0.62 28.30 -5.47
N GLU A 327 0.46 28.35 -4.69
CA GLU A 327 1.33 27.22 -4.38
C GLU A 327 0.87 26.50 -3.09
N ARG A 328 1.44 25.33 -2.76
CA ARG A 328 1.07 24.52 -1.59
C ARG A 328 2.23 24.35 -0.61
N VAL A 329 1.87 24.11 0.65
CA VAL A 329 2.81 23.93 1.76
C VAL A 329 2.61 22.58 2.45
N LEU A 330 3.70 21.89 2.72
CA LEU A 330 3.73 20.74 3.62
C LEU A 330 4.45 21.12 4.91
N VAL A 331 3.88 20.77 6.05
CA VAL A 331 4.51 20.99 7.36
C VAL A 331 4.67 19.65 8.06
N THR A 332 5.87 19.33 8.52
CA THR A 332 6.13 18.13 9.32
C THR A 332 6.37 18.47 10.79
N THR A 333 5.59 17.88 11.69
CA THR A 333 5.75 17.95 13.15
C THR A 333 6.31 16.62 13.71
N LEU A 334 6.49 16.52 15.03
CA LEU A 334 6.97 15.29 15.69
C LEU A 334 5.84 14.42 16.26
N THR A 335 4.71 15.03 16.63
CA THR A 335 3.64 14.33 17.35
C THR A 335 2.28 14.63 16.73
N LYS A 336 1.34 13.68 16.90
CA LYS A 336 -0.05 13.81 16.46
C LYS A 336 -0.70 15.07 17.04
N ARG A 337 -0.53 15.25 18.35
CA ARG A 337 -1.04 16.41 19.07
C ARG A 337 -0.52 17.73 18.48
N MET A 338 0.78 17.83 18.19
CA MET A 338 1.33 19.05 17.58
C MET A 338 0.80 19.28 16.16
N ALA A 339 0.55 18.21 15.39
CA ALA A 339 -0.04 18.34 14.06
C ALA A 339 -1.48 18.86 14.14
N GLU A 340 -2.27 18.35 15.08
CA GLU A 340 -3.66 18.77 15.35
C GLU A 340 -3.69 20.22 15.88
N ASP A 341 -2.95 20.50 16.94
CA ASP A 341 -2.87 21.83 17.56
C ASP A 341 -2.42 22.90 16.55
N LEU A 342 -1.44 22.58 15.68
CA LEU A 342 -0.99 23.48 14.62
C LEU A 342 -2.04 23.66 13.53
N ALA A 343 -2.70 22.58 13.09
CA ALA A 343 -3.75 22.69 12.08
C ALA A 343 -4.95 23.49 12.60
N ASP A 344 -5.30 23.36 13.87
CA ASP A 344 -6.36 24.14 14.51
C ASP A 344 -5.98 25.62 14.59
N PHE A 345 -4.75 25.93 15.04
CA PHE A 345 -4.23 27.30 15.04
C PHE A 345 -4.24 27.95 13.64
N LEU A 346 -3.77 27.22 12.62
CA LEU A 346 -3.78 27.69 11.24
C LEU A 346 -5.21 27.93 10.74
N ARG A 347 -6.17 27.08 11.13
CA ARG A 347 -7.58 27.23 10.75
C ARG A 347 -8.24 28.43 11.42
N GLU A 348 -7.95 28.69 12.70
CA GLU A 348 -8.39 29.90 13.41
C GLU A 348 -7.84 31.18 12.76
N ALA A 349 -6.64 31.11 12.20
CA ALA A 349 -6.04 32.17 11.40
C ALA A 349 -6.54 32.22 9.94
N ASN A 350 -7.62 31.50 9.61
CA ASN A 350 -8.27 31.45 8.29
C ASN A 350 -7.40 30.89 7.15
N VAL A 351 -6.45 30.01 7.46
CA VAL A 351 -5.68 29.23 6.47
C VAL A 351 -6.46 27.96 6.12
N LYS A 352 -6.54 27.62 4.82
CA LYS A 352 -7.13 26.37 4.37
C LYS A 352 -6.17 25.21 4.65
N VAL A 353 -6.37 24.55 5.78
CA VAL A 353 -5.44 23.53 6.29
C VAL A 353 -6.13 22.21 6.62
N HIS A 354 -5.42 21.11 6.40
CA HIS A 354 -5.76 19.79 6.91
C HIS A 354 -4.55 19.16 7.61
N TYR A 355 -4.79 18.17 8.48
CA TYR A 355 -3.72 17.37 9.08
C TYR A 355 -3.73 15.91 8.59
N LEU A 356 -2.59 15.21 8.71
CA LEU A 356 -2.40 13.79 8.40
C LEU A 356 -1.60 13.08 9.51
N HIS A 357 -2.19 12.03 10.10
CA HIS A 357 -1.52 11.14 11.05
C HIS A 357 -1.78 9.66 10.73
N SER A 358 -1.17 8.76 11.49
CA SER A 358 -1.13 7.31 11.24
C SER A 358 -2.45 6.55 11.37
N GLU A 359 -3.52 7.18 11.82
CA GLU A 359 -4.85 6.54 11.96
C GLU A 359 -5.81 6.99 10.84
N VAL A 360 -5.39 7.95 10.01
CA VAL A 360 -6.14 8.34 8.81
C VAL A 360 -6.11 7.16 7.83
N ASP A 361 -7.29 6.74 7.35
CA ASP A 361 -7.40 5.65 6.40
C ASP A 361 -6.64 5.98 5.10
N THR A 362 -6.16 4.96 4.39
CA THR A 362 -5.48 5.13 3.10
C THR A 362 -6.37 5.88 2.09
N LEU A 363 -7.67 5.60 2.06
CA LEU A 363 -8.61 6.28 1.17
C LEU A 363 -8.77 7.75 1.52
N GLU A 364 -8.97 8.06 2.81
CA GLU A 364 -9.11 9.44 3.30
C GLU A 364 -7.83 10.24 3.05
N ARG A 365 -6.66 9.61 3.22
CA ARG A 365 -5.36 10.23 2.91
C ARG A 365 -5.24 10.60 1.44
N VAL A 366 -5.70 9.75 0.53
CA VAL A 366 -5.72 10.05 -0.92
C VAL A 366 -6.65 11.23 -1.22
N GLU A 367 -7.80 11.30 -0.56
CA GLU A 367 -8.75 12.42 -0.71
C GLU A 367 -8.13 13.75 -0.25
N ILE A 368 -7.54 13.79 0.96
CA ILE A 368 -6.89 15.00 1.51
C ILE A 368 -5.78 15.50 0.58
N LEU A 369 -4.95 14.59 0.08
CA LEU A 369 -3.85 14.94 -0.83
C LEU A 369 -4.35 15.37 -2.21
N ARG A 370 -5.46 14.81 -2.72
CA ARG A 370 -6.12 15.29 -3.94
C ARG A 370 -6.67 16.70 -3.74
N ASP A 371 -7.31 16.95 -2.62
CA ASP A 371 -7.94 18.23 -2.27
C ASP A 371 -6.88 19.33 -2.07
N LEU A 372 -5.69 18.96 -1.58
CA LEU A 372 -4.50 19.83 -1.59
C LEU A 372 -4.12 20.22 -3.04
N ARG A 373 -4.05 19.26 -3.97
CA ARG A 373 -3.75 19.56 -5.39
C ARG A 373 -4.80 20.47 -6.03
N LEU A 374 -6.08 20.24 -5.72
CA LEU A 374 -7.20 21.04 -6.22
C LEU A 374 -7.28 22.45 -5.60
N GLY A 375 -6.53 22.73 -4.53
CA GLY A 375 -6.57 24.02 -3.83
C GLY A 375 -7.77 24.19 -2.89
N VAL A 376 -8.41 23.07 -2.51
CA VAL A 376 -9.35 23.06 -1.38
C VAL A 376 -8.58 23.32 -0.09
N TYR A 377 -7.38 22.74 0.03
CA TYR A 377 -6.41 23.06 1.06
C TYR A 377 -5.17 23.70 0.43
N ASP A 378 -4.58 24.64 1.16
CA ASP A 378 -3.31 25.27 0.82
C ASP A 378 -2.15 24.62 1.61
N VAL A 379 -2.46 24.08 2.80
CA VAL A 379 -1.48 23.52 3.73
C VAL A 379 -1.90 22.14 4.22
N VAL A 380 -0.94 21.21 4.28
CA VAL A 380 -1.10 19.94 5.01
C VAL A 380 -0.04 19.79 6.09
N VAL A 381 -0.49 19.56 7.32
CA VAL A 381 0.38 19.30 8.48
C VAL A 381 0.41 17.80 8.77
N GLY A 382 1.57 17.19 8.95
CA GLY A 382 1.62 15.78 9.34
C GLY A 382 2.87 15.40 10.10
N ILE A 383 2.89 14.19 10.62
CA ILE A 383 4.06 13.67 11.35
C ILE A 383 5.04 13.03 10.39
N ASN A 384 4.51 12.08 9.61
CA ASN A 384 5.24 11.29 8.64
C ASN A 384 4.53 11.37 7.30
N LEU A 385 4.85 12.41 6.54
CA LEU A 385 4.36 12.61 5.18
C LEU A 385 5.10 11.71 4.16
N LEU A 386 5.97 10.81 4.63
CA LEU A 386 6.89 10.02 3.81
C LEU A 386 6.26 8.78 3.17
N ARG A 387 5.07 8.34 3.61
CA ARG A 387 4.46 7.12 3.05
C ARG A 387 3.83 7.40 1.68
N GLU A 388 4.33 6.69 0.66
CA GLU A 388 3.85 6.45 -0.72
C GLU A 388 2.84 7.40 -1.40
N GLY A 389 3.11 7.67 -2.68
CA GLY A 389 2.06 7.53 -3.70
C GLY A 389 1.48 8.79 -4.35
N LEU A 390 1.73 9.99 -3.83
CA LEU A 390 1.24 11.23 -4.48
C LEU A 390 2.38 12.21 -4.76
N ASP A 391 2.58 12.36 -6.06
CA ASP A 391 3.41 13.34 -6.74
C ASP A 391 2.70 14.70 -6.68
N LEU A 392 3.23 15.63 -5.88
CA LEU A 392 2.62 16.95 -5.60
C LEU A 392 3.48 18.05 -6.22
N PRO A 393 3.41 18.27 -7.56
CA PRO A 393 4.18 19.32 -8.21
C PRO A 393 3.74 20.73 -7.77
N GLU A 394 2.58 20.87 -7.12
CA GLU A 394 2.06 22.14 -6.61
C GLU A 394 2.71 22.57 -5.27
N VAL A 395 3.46 21.68 -4.61
CA VAL A 395 4.12 21.97 -3.33
C VAL A 395 5.45 22.67 -3.56
N SER A 396 5.54 23.94 -3.19
CA SER A 396 6.77 24.74 -3.30
C SER A 396 7.50 24.92 -1.97
N LEU A 397 6.84 24.65 -0.83
CA LEU A 397 7.44 24.79 0.49
C LEU A 397 7.24 23.53 1.34
N VAL A 398 8.32 23.06 1.94
CA VAL A 398 8.30 22.05 3.01
C VAL A 398 8.90 22.65 4.27
N ALA A 399 8.09 22.78 5.32
CA ALA A 399 8.52 23.25 6.63
C ALA A 399 8.71 22.07 7.60
N ILE A 400 9.90 21.95 8.19
CA ILE A 400 10.25 20.90 9.14
C ILE A 400 10.39 21.53 10.52
N LEU A 401 9.36 21.36 11.36
CA LEU A 401 9.38 21.81 12.75
C LEU A 401 10.21 20.85 13.60
N ASP A 402 10.90 21.41 14.60
CA ASP A 402 11.77 20.68 15.52
C ASP A 402 12.78 19.79 14.77
N ALA A 403 13.45 20.37 13.78
CA ALA A 403 14.37 19.63 12.90
C ALA A 403 15.61 19.09 13.65
N ASP A 404 15.94 19.67 14.79
CA ASP A 404 17.06 19.29 15.65
C ASP A 404 16.74 18.20 16.69
N LYS A 405 15.50 17.74 16.75
CA LYS A 405 15.11 16.65 17.66
C LYS A 405 15.38 15.31 16.99
N GLU A 406 16.58 14.78 17.21
CA GLU A 406 16.99 13.49 16.66
C GLU A 406 16.03 12.35 17.07
N GLY A 407 15.96 11.34 16.20
CA GLY A 407 15.02 10.23 16.29
C GLY A 407 14.67 9.73 14.90
N TYR A 408 13.73 8.79 14.80
CA TYR A 408 13.32 8.21 13.52
C TYR A 408 12.91 9.29 12.50
N LEU A 409 12.01 10.20 12.88
CA LEU A 409 11.43 11.24 12.01
C LEU A 409 12.41 12.34 11.58
N ARG A 410 13.57 12.45 12.24
CA ARG A 410 14.62 13.44 11.94
C ARG A 410 15.98 12.78 11.71
N SER A 411 15.96 11.49 11.36
CA SER A 411 17.12 10.77 10.87
C SER A 411 17.54 11.33 9.51
N ASN A 412 18.80 11.11 9.12
CA ASN A 412 19.32 11.53 7.82
C ASN A 412 18.41 11.11 6.65
N SER A 413 17.97 9.84 6.62
CA SER A 413 17.11 9.33 5.55
C SER A 413 15.73 10.00 5.55
N SER A 414 15.11 10.16 6.72
CA SER A 414 13.79 10.82 6.84
C SER A 414 13.84 12.29 6.43
N LEU A 415 14.93 13.00 6.76
CA LEU A 415 15.13 14.38 6.33
C LEU A 415 15.28 14.48 4.81
N ILE A 416 16.14 13.66 4.19
CA ILE A 416 16.32 13.64 2.73
C ILE A 416 14.99 13.38 2.00
N GLN A 417 14.18 12.43 2.48
CA GLN A 417 12.88 12.15 1.86
C GLN A 417 11.88 13.28 2.06
N THR A 418 11.90 13.94 3.22
CA THR A 418 11.05 15.11 3.49
C THR A 418 11.43 16.27 2.57
N ILE A 419 12.73 16.54 2.44
CA ILE A 419 13.30 17.52 1.49
C ILE A 419 12.86 17.20 0.05
N GLY A 420 12.91 15.92 -0.34
CA GLY A 420 12.53 15.45 -1.67
C GLY A 420 11.09 15.78 -2.07
N ARG A 421 10.20 16.11 -1.12
CA ARG A 421 8.82 16.54 -1.41
C ARG A 421 8.76 17.92 -2.07
N ALA A 422 9.74 18.79 -1.83
CA ALA A 422 9.84 20.10 -2.51
C ALA A 422 10.56 20.01 -3.87
N ALA A 423 11.27 18.91 -4.17
CA ALA A 423 12.07 18.77 -5.38
C ALA A 423 11.27 18.60 -6.69
N ARG A 424 9.94 18.71 -6.61
CA ARG A 424 9.01 18.58 -7.76
C ARG A 424 8.51 19.93 -8.28
N HIS A 425 8.82 21.02 -7.57
CA HIS A 425 8.48 22.39 -7.93
C HIS A 425 9.74 23.15 -8.33
N VAL A 426 9.63 24.06 -9.30
CA VAL A 426 10.78 24.86 -9.78
C VAL A 426 11.33 25.75 -8.66
N ASP A 427 10.42 26.40 -7.94
CA ASP A 427 10.72 27.21 -6.74
C ASP A 427 10.67 26.40 -5.43
N GLY A 428 11.00 25.10 -5.50
CA GLY A 428 11.01 24.22 -4.34
C GLY A 428 11.97 24.71 -3.25
N HIS A 429 11.44 24.88 -2.03
CA HIS A 429 12.17 25.41 -0.89
C HIS A 429 11.85 24.62 0.40
N VAL A 430 12.84 24.49 1.29
CA VAL A 430 12.72 23.81 2.57
C VAL A 430 13.16 24.72 3.70
N ILE A 431 12.35 24.82 4.75
CA ILE A 431 12.72 25.52 5.99
C ILE A 431 12.81 24.50 7.12
N MET A 432 13.97 24.44 7.77
CA MET A 432 14.19 23.64 8.97
C MET A 432 14.20 24.55 10.20
N TYR A 433 13.23 24.41 11.09
CA TYR A 433 13.21 25.13 12.36
C TYR A 433 13.98 24.35 13.42
N ALA A 434 15.12 24.89 13.86
CA ALA A 434 16.08 24.24 14.75
C ALA A 434 16.96 25.27 15.46
N ASP A 435 17.34 24.98 16.71
CA ASP A 435 18.29 25.81 17.46
C ASP A 435 19.72 25.27 17.36
N GLN A 436 19.88 24.00 17.00
CA GLN A 436 21.17 23.35 16.82
C GLN A 436 21.23 22.58 15.51
N LEU A 437 22.38 22.65 14.83
CA LEU A 437 22.61 21.85 13.63
C LEU A 437 23.08 20.44 14.02
N THR A 438 22.18 19.47 14.02
CA THR A 438 22.50 18.08 14.34
C THR A 438 23.35 17.41 13.25
N VAL A 439 23.91 16.25 13.59
CA VAL A 439 24.66 15.44 12.63
C VAL A 439 23.75 14.97 11.49
N SER A 440 22.52 14.54 11.80
CA SER A 440 21.53 14.12 10.81
C SER A 440 21.14 15.24 9.85
N MET A 441 20.91 16.46 10.38
CA MET A 441 20.60 17.64 9.56
C MET A 441 21.75 18.00 8.63
N ARG A 442 22.98 18.09 9.17
CA ARG A 442 24.15 18.45 8.37
C ARG A 442 24.33 17.51 7.18
N ARG A 443 24.20 16.20 7.41
CA ARG A 443 24.32 15.18 6.37
C ARG A 443 23.26 15.32 5.28
N ALA A 444 22.00 15.54 5.67
CA ALA A 444 20.91 15.75 4.72
C ALA A 444 21.12 17.03 3.88
N ILE A 445 21.57 18.11 4.51
CA ILE A 445 21.89 19.38 3.85
C ILE A 445 23.05 19.22 2.86
N ASP A 446 24.17 18.64 3.31
CA ASP A 446 25.36 18.44 2.49
C ASP A 446 25.04 17.59 1.25
N GLU A 447 24.26 16.52 1.43
CA GLU A 447 23.85 15.64 0.33
C GLU A 447 22.91 16.35 -0.65
N THR A 448 21.96 17.15 -0.15
CA THR A 448 21.04 17.93 -1.00
C THR A 448 21.81 18.92 -1.88
N TYR A 449 22.76 19.67 -1.29
CA TYR A 449 23.56 20.64 -2.05
C TYR A 449 24.56 19.97 -3.00
N ARG A 450 25.11 18.79 -2.65
CA ARG A 450 25.92 17.99 -3.59
C ARG A 450 25.11 17.58 -4.82
N ARG A 451 23.87 17.11 -4.62
CA ARG A 451 22.94 16.74 -5.71
C ARG A 451 22.58 17.94 -6.56
N ARG A 452 22.17 19.05 -5.92
CA ARG A 452 21.80 20.31 -6.58
C ARG A 452 22.93 20.85 -7.45
N ALA A 453 24.17 20.86 -6.96
CA ALA A 453 25.33 21.33 -7.73
C ALA A 453 25.58 20.50 -8.99
N LYS A 454 25.49 19.16 -8.91
CA LYS A 454 25.61 18.27 -10.08
C LYS A 454 24.48 18.48 -11.09
N GLN A 455 23.24 18.63 -10.60
CA GLN A 455 22.08 18.87 -11.45
C GLN A 455 22.17 20.22 -12.17
N GLN A 456 22.60 21.27 -11.46
CA GLN A 456 22.81 22.59 -12.03
C GLN A 456 23.92 22.57 -13.09
N ALA A 457 25.07 21.96 -12.80
CA ALA A 457 26.16 21.83 -13.77
C ALA A 457 25.73 21.06 -15.03
N TYR A 458 24.93 20.01 -14.87
CA TYR A 458 24.34 19.29 -16.00
C TYR A 458 23.41 20.19 -16.82
N ASN A 459 22.50 20.90 -16.16
CA ASN A 459 21.55 21.78 -16.83
C ASN A 459 22.26 22.89 -17.62
N GLU A 460 23.27 23.52 -17.03
CA GLU A 460 24.09 24.55 -17.68
C GLU A 460 24.83 23.99 -18.90
N ALA A 461 25.46 22.82 -18.76
CA ALA A 461 26.19 22.18 -19.85
C ALA A 461 25.30 21.74 -21.03
N HIS A 462 24.03 21.41 -20.76
CA HIS A 462 23.09 20.89 -21.77
C HIS A 462 22.00 21.91 -22.18
N GLY A 463 22.04 23.14 -21.67
CA GLY A 463 21.04 24.16 -21.95
C GLY A 463 19.61 23.79 -21.48
N VAL A 464 19.50 23.00 -20.42
CA VAL A 464 18.21 22.55 -19.88
C VAL A 464 17.68 23.60 -18.90
N THR A 465 16.49 24.15 -19.18
CA THR A 465 15.78 25.03 -18.24
C THR A 465 14.84 24.19 -17.37
N PRO A 466 14.90 24.29 -16.03
CA PRO A 466 14.01 23.55 -15.15
C PRO A 466 12.54 23.86 -15.44
N ILE A 467 11.73 22.81 -15.63
CA ILE A 467 10.28 22.93 -15.83
C ILE A 467 9.51 22.08 -14.81
N GLY A 468 8.44 22.66 -14.25
CA GLY A 468 7.53 21.96 -13.36
C GLY A 468 6.76 20.86 -14.09
N ILE A 469 6.49 19.75 -13.41
CA ILE A 469 5.72 18.64 -13.98
C ILE A 469 4.23 19.00 -13.94
N ARG A 470 3.63 19.25 -15.11
CA ARG A 470 2.17 19.35 -15.23
C ARG A 470 1.57 17.96 -15.35
N LYS A 471 1.31 17.32 -14.22
CA LYS A 471 0.61 16.04 -14.20
C LYS A 471 -0.88 16.30 -14.24
N ALA A 472 -1.55 15.86 -15.30
CA ALA A 472 -3.02 15.90 -15.37
C ALA A 472 -3.56 15.30 -14.07
N ILE A 473 -4.27 16.12 -13.30
CA ILE A 473 -5.21 15.59 -12.33
C ILE A 473 -6.12 14.71 -13.18
N ARG A 474 -6.23 13.40 -12.89
CA ARG A 474 -7.12 12.50 -13.64
C ARG A 474 -8.55 12.97 -13.35
N ASP A 475 -8.96 13.97 -14.10
CA ASP A 475 -10.20 14.70 -13.95
C ASP A 475 -11.17 14.03 -14.92
N ILE A 476 -11.85 12.98 -14.46
CA ILE A 476 -12.97 12.35 -15.18
C ILE A 476 -14.10 13.39 -15.43
N THR A 477 -14.01 14.56 -14.80
CA THR A 477 -14.96 15.65 -14.72
C THR A 477 -15.02 16.56 -15.95
N GLU A 478 -13.99 16.63 -16.81
CA GLU A 478 -14.01 17.55 -17.98
C GLU A 478 -14.97 17.09 -19.10
N ARG A 479 -15.13 15.77 -19.31
CA ARG A 479 -16.14 15.24 -20.25
C ARG A 479 -17.58 15.53 -19.80
N VAL A 480 -17.80 15.70 -18.50
CA VAL A 480 -19.11 15.98 -17.90
C VAL A 480 -19.46 17.47 -18.00
N ARG A 481 -18.47 18.36 -17.82
CA ARG A 481 -18.66 19.82 -17.95
C ARG A 481 -19.11 20.27 -19.35
N ALA A 482 -18.67 19.57 -20.40
CA ALA A 482 -19.07 19.87 -21.78
C ALA A 482 -20.55 19.55 -22.04
N VAL A 483 -21.13 18.59 -21.31
CA VAL A 483 -22.54 18.19 -21.41
C VAL A 483 -23.43 19.04 -20.48
N ALA A 484 -22.91 19.44 -19.32
CA ALA A 484 -23.63 20.28 -18.35
C ALA A 484 -24.06 21.65 -18.91
N ARG A 485 -23.31 22.24 -19.85
CA ARG A 485 -23.67 23.51 -20.50
C ARG A 485 -24.90 23.42 -21.43
N ALA A 486 -25.35 22.21 -21.76
CA ALA A 486 -26.55 22.00 -22.57
C ALA A 486 -27.85 21.95 -21.72
N HIS A 487 -27.75 21.96 -20.38
CA HIS A 487 -28.87 21.74 -19.48
C HIS A 487 -29.12 22.89 -18.48
N GLU A 488 -28.63 24.11 -18.77
CA GLU A 488 -28.84 25.30 -17.91
C GLU A 488 -30.25 25.94 -18.01
N GLU A 489 -31.18 25.37 -18.77
CA GLU A 489 -32.59 25.80 -18.74
C GLU A 489 -33.46 24.81 -17.95
N GLU A 490 -34.06 25.32 -16.87
CA GLU A 490 -35.06 24.72 -15.97
C GLU A 490 -34.56 23.94 -14.73
N ALA A 491 -34.46 24.64 -13.58
CA ALA A 491 -35.18 24.27 -12.35
C ALA A 491 -35.02 25.32 -11.23
N HIS A 492 -36.15 25.68 -10.61
CA HIS A 492 -36.33 26.74 -9.63
C HIS A 492 -35.90 26.39 -8.19
N VAL A 493 -35.50 27.44 -7.47
CA VAL A 493 -35.10 27.56 -6.06
C VAL A 493 -36.29 27.44 -5.08
N THR A 494 -36.13 26.67 -4.00
CA THR A 494 -36.92 26.82 -2.75
C THR A 494 -35.98 27.16 -1.60
N ARG A 495 -36.30 28.25 -0.88
CA ARG A 495 -35.43 28.92 0.12
C ARG A 495 -35.11 28.02 1.32
N ALA A 496 -33.83 27.72 1.51
CA ALA A 496 -33.25 27.02 2.66
C ALA A 496 -32.77 27.97 3.78
N ALA A 497 -33.46 29.11 3.98
CA ALA A 497 -32.98 30.18 4.88
C ALA A 497 -33.56 30.15 6.30
N ASP A 498 -34.53 29.27 6.61
CA ASP A 498 -35.27 29.29 7.90
C ASP A 498 -35.14 28.02 8.75
N LEU A 499 -34.19 27.12 8.44
CA LEU A 499 -33.99 25.88 9.20
C LEU A 499 -33.08 26.09 10.44
N PRO A 500 -33.40 25.52 11.61
CA PRO A 500 -32.50 25.51 12.76
C PRO A 500 -31.13 24.92 12.41
N LYS A 501 -30.03 25.54 12.88
CA LYS A 501 -28.65 25.15 12.53
C LYS A 501 -28.35 23.66 12.76
N ASP A 502 -28.89 23.08 13.83
CA ASP A 502 -28.72 21.65 14.14
C ASP A 502 -29.38 20.72 13.11
N GLU A 503 -30.50 21.16 12.52
CA GLU A 503 -31.19 20.44 11.44
C GLU A 503 -30.46 20.62 10.11
N LEU A 504 -29.85 21.79 9.87
CA LEU A 504 -29.03 22.06 8.70
C LEU A 504 -27.77 21.19 8.65
N TYR A 505 -27.08 21.02 9.79
CA TYR A 505 -25.92 20.10 9.90
C TYR A 505 -26.30 18.64 9.66
N ARG A 506 -27.46 18.19 10.18
CA ARG A 506 -27.97 16.83 9.91
C ARG A 506 -28.31 16.65 8.45
N LEU A 507 -28.97 17.63 7.84
CA LEU A 507 -29.33 17.61 6.43
C LEU A 507 -28.08 17.53 5.52
N ILE A 508 -27.05 18.33 5.80
CA ILE A 508 -25.78 18.27 5.07
C ILE A 508 -25.16 16.87 5.16
N LYS A 509 -25.13 16.28 6.36
CA LYS A 509 -24.57 14.94 6.58
C LYS A 509 -25.37 13.85 5.85
N ASP A 510 -26.69 13.97 5.82
CA ASP A 510 -27.57 13.03 5.12
C ASP A 510 -27.39 13.15 3.60
N LEU A 511 -27.31 14.38 3.07
CA LEU A 511 -27.05 14.63 1.65
C LEU A 511 -25.66 14.16 1.22
N GLU A 512 -24.65 14.30 2.07
CA GLU A 512 -23.31 13.74 1.82
C GLU A 512 -23.30 12.21 1.78
N THR A 513 -24.09 11.58 2.65
CA THR A 513 -24.26 10.13 2.67
C THR A 513 -24.93 9.67 1.38
N GLN A 514 -26.02 10.32 0.98
CA GLN A 514 -26.72 10.05 -0.28
C GLN A 514 -25.84 10.32 -1.51
N MET A 515 -25.01 11.36 -1.47
CA MET A 515 -24.05 11.68 -2.53
C MET A 515 -23.02 10.56 -2.68
N LYS A 516 -22.47 10.06 -1.55
CA LYS A 516 -21.52 8.94 -1.54
C LYS A 516 -22.16 7.64 -2.01
N GLU A 517 -23.41 7.39 -1.65
CA GLU A 517 -24.18 6.24 -2.13
C GLU A 517 -24.45 6.32 -3.63
N ALA A 518 -24.89 7.48 -4.14
CA ALA A 518 -25.07 7.72 -5.57
C ALA A 518 -23.76 7.58 -6.35
N ALA A 519 -22.64 8.07 -5.81
CA ALA A 519 -21.32 7.90 -6.42
C ALA A 519 -20.88 6.42 -6.46
N ARG A 520 -21.16 5.64 -5.41
CA ARG A 520 -20.90 4.19 -5.38
C ARG A 520 -21.78 3.43 -6.36
N ALA A 521 -23.03 3.88 -6.56
CA ALA A 521 -23.96 3.31 -7.53
C ALA A 521 -23.71 3.78 -8.98
N LEU A 522 -22.68 4.59 -9.22
CA LEU A 522 -22.36 5.20 -10.52
C LEU A 522 -23.47 6.16 -11.04
N GLU A 523 -24.37 6.60 -10.17
CA GLU A 523 -25.40 7.62 -10.45
C GLU A 523 -24.80 9.03 -10.35
N PHE A 524 -23.82 9.33 -11.21
CA PHE A 524 -22.99 10.53 -11.09
C PHE A 524 -23.75 11.85 -11.22
N GLU A 525 -24.83 11.87 -12.01
CA GLU A 525 -25.71 13.05 -12.15
C GLU A 525 -26.39 13.38 -10.81
N ARG A 526 -26.90 12.35 -10.13
CA ARG A 526 -27.52 12.49 -8.83
C ARG A 526 -26.50 12.87 -7.75
N ALA A 527 -25.30 12.28 -7.79
CA ALA A 527 -24.21 12.65 -6.90
C ALA A 527 -23.79 14.12 -7.09
N ALA A 528 -23.76 14.62 -8.34
CA ALA A 528 -23.43 16.01 -8.62
C ALA A 528 -24.50 16.99 -8.11
N LEU A 529 -25.79 16.68 -8.30
CA LEU A 529 -26.90 17.46 -7.74
C LEU A 529 -26.82 17.54 -6.20
N LEU A 530 -26.60 16.41 -5.54
CA LEU A 530 -26.46 16.35 -4.09
C LEU A 530 -25.22 17.10 -3.60
N ARG A 531 -24.10 17.05 -4.34
CA ARG A 531 -22.88 17.82 -4.05
C ARG A 531 -23.15 19.32 -4.10
N ASP A 532 -23.84 19.79 -5.13
CA ASP A 532 -24.09 21.23 -5.33
C ASP A 532 -25.05 21.75 -4.25
N GLN A 533 -26.04 20.96 -3.84
CA GLN A 533 -26.89 21.24 -2.68
C GLN A 533 -26.10 21.30 -1.36
N VAL A 534 -25.16 20.36 -1.13
CA VAL A 534 -24.28 20.37 0.04
C VAL A 534 -23.41 21.63 0.07
N ILE A 535 -22.85 22.03 -1.08
CA ILE A 535 -22.04 23.25 -1.20
C ILE A 535 -22.87 24.49 -0.88
N GLU A 536 -24.11 24.56 -1.38
CA GLU A 536 -25.02 25.69 -1.12
C GLU A 536 -25.40 25.79 0.36
N LEU A 537 -25.78 24.68 1.00
CA LEU A 537 -26.14 24.65 2.42
C LEU A 537 -24.95 24.99 3.33
N ARG A 538 -23.74 24.53 2.99
CA ARG A 538 -22.49 24.91 3.68
C ARG A 538 -22.18 26.39 3.54
N ARG A 539 -22.50 27.00 2.38
CA ARG A 539 -22.31 28.43 2.14
C ARG A 539 -23.24 29.28 3.00
N THR A 540 -24.50 28.88 3.17
CA THR A 540 -25.46 29.54 4.07
C THR A 540 -24.98 29.53 5.52
N LEU A 541 -24.37 28.41 5.95
CA LEU A 541 -23.78 28.26 7.28
C LEU A 541 -22.60 29.21 7.54
N ALA A 542 -21.86 29.58 6.49
CA ALA A 542 -20.68 30.44 6.58
C ALA A 542 -20.98 31.96 6.57
N VAL A 543 -22.20 32.38 6.23
CA VAL A 543 -22.57 33.80 6.07
C VAL A 543 -23.09 34.44 7.38
N GLU A 544 -23.45 33.66 8.40
CA GLU A 544 -24.20 34.15 9.57
C GLU A 544 -23.41 34.40 10.87
N GLU A 545 -22.08 34.24 10.95
CA GLU A 545 -21.36 34.38 12.25
C GLU A 545 -20.32 35.52 12.30
N PRO A 546 -20.69 36.68 12.89
CA PRO A 546 -19.70 37.64 13.41
C PRO A 546 -19.56 37.68 14.95
N ASP A 547 -20.49 37.19 15.79
CA ASP A 547 -20.35 37.35 17.25
C ASP A 547 -21.35 36.52 18.09
N ARG A 548 -20.85 35.59 18.93
CA ARG A 548 -21.11 35.47 20.41
C ARG A 548 -20.98 34.06 21.00
N VAL A 549 -20.15 34.00 22.04
CA VAL A 549 -20.23 33.31 23.35
C VAL A 549 -21.24 32.15 23.50
N VAL A 550 -20.68 30.96 23.76
CA VAL A 550 -21.41 29.72 24.06
C VAL A 550 -22.25 29.83 25.35
N PRO A 551 -23.56 29.49 25.33
CA PRO A 551 -24.39 29.40 26.53
C PRO A 551 -23.87 28.34 27.52
N ARG A 552 -23.91 28.66 28.82
CA ARG A 552 -23.37 27.82 29.92
C ARG A 552 -23.94 26.41 30.02
N GLU A 553 -25.04 26.13 29.34
CA GLU A 553 -25.74 24.84 29.30
C GLU A 553 -25.12 23.81 28.33
N PHE A 554 -24.14 24.20 27.49
CA PHE A 554 -23.34 23.29 26.66
C PHE A 554 -21.94 23.01 27.21
N ILE A 555 -21.60 23.52 28.40
CA ILE A 555 -20.36 23.19 29.09
C ILE A 555 -20.55 21.85 29.82
N ARG A 556 -19.93 20.78 29.31
CA ARG A 556 -19.88 19.47 30.00
C ARG A 556 -19.31 19.63 31.41
N PRO A 557 -19.90 19.06 32.46
CA PRO A 557 -19.28 19.07 33.78
C PRO A 557 -18.01 18.22 33.76
N ALA A 558 -16.91 18.77 34.27
CA ALA A 558 -15.65 18.07 34.42
C ALA A 558 -15.85 16.80 35.27
N LYS A 559 -15.39 15.64 34.76
CA LYS A 559 -15.38 14.37 35.50
C LYS A 559 -14.58 14.56 36.79
N LYS A 560 -15.25 14.41 37.95
CA LYS A 560 -14.59 14.33 39.25
C LYS A 560 -13.61 13.15 39.26
N ALA A 561 -12.34 13.44 39.55
CA ALA A 561 -11.35 12.44 39.87
C ALA A 561 -11.83 11.59 41.06
N ALA A 562 -11.80 10.27 40.91
CA ALA A 562 -12.07 9.34 42.00
C ALA A 562 -10.96 9.52 43.05
N GLY A 563 -11.34 10.07 44.19
CA GLY A 563 -10.48 10.20 45.35
C GLY A 563 -10.18 8.83 45.95
N SER A 564 -8.91 8.66 46.32
CA SER A 564 -8.43 7.69 47.27
C SER A 564 -9.19 7.78 48.60
N ARG A 565 -9.45 6.61 49.22
CA ARG A 565 -9.40 6.34 50.67
C ARG A 565 -9.89 4.92 50.96
N ARG A 566 -8.96 3.97 51.08
CA ARG A 566 -8.49 3.43 52.36
C ARG A 566 -7.22 2.63 52.15
#